data_AF-A0AAJ3ZKG1-F1
#
_entry.id   AF-A0AAJ3ZKG1-F1
#
_cell.length_a   1.000
_cell.length_b   1.000
_cell.length_c   1.000
_cell.angle_alpha   90.00
_cell.angle_beta   90.00
_cell.angle_gamma   90.00
#
_symmetry.space_group_name_H-M   'P 1'
#
loop_
_entity.id
_entity.type
_entity.pdbx_description
1 polymer ?
#
loop_
_entity_poly.entity_id
_entity_poly.type
_entity_poly.pdbx_seq_one_letter_code
_entity_poly.pdbx_strand_id
1 'polypeptide(L)'
;MFKRKISFENPLYDYLVLFTTILICTLIGYAQYHFHIKNTDYSLTSLISGIIALGMAYYFDNKSALVISITALGSFIGLTLKIQTLFENDFLNDSLLLSSGLIFGGLLLIWEYYSEKNNLKVHFSTVFLTFALHLLFLIGLIGFAQKNFWFLYSFILVFVACFFYKKSLQYATISWYIFTLFYGYIGFDILFFRIIYYFDLDQITTFLTLFTPFYVLGSILFFIKQIRNFKKKAYASK
;
A
#
# COMPACT_ATOMS: atom_id res chain seq x y z
N MET A 1 32.75 7.96 -28.42
CA MET A 1 31.76 6.98 -28.93
C MET A 1 31.36 6.06 -27.77
N PHE A 2 30.37 6.45 -26.96
CA PHE A 2 29.88 5.59 -25.88
C PHE A 2 28.99 4.50 -26.48
N LYS A 3 29.47 3.25 -26.49
CA LYS A 3 28.65 2.07 -26.80
C LYS A 3 27.47 2.07 -25.82
N ARG A 4 26.29 2.43 -26.32
CA ARG A 4 25.02 2.17 -25.63
C ARG A 4 24.89 0.65 -25.58
N LYS A 5 25.27 0.05 -24.45
CA LYS A 5 25.08 -1.38 -24.20
C LYS A 5 23.57 -1.57 -24.15
N ILE A 6 22.99 -2.05 -25.24
CA ILE A 6 21.60 -2.49 -25.26
C ILE A 6 21.60 -3.73 -24.37
N SER A 7 21.29 -3.57 -23.08
CA SER A 7 21.04 -4.72 -22.22
C SER A 7 19.73 -5.30 -22.72
N PHE A 8 19.80 -6.41 -23.44
CA PHE A 8 18.65 -7.27 -23.54
C PHE A 8 18.25 -7.60 -22.10
N GLU A 9 17.05 -7.19 -21.67
CA GLU A 9 16.41 -7.76 -20.48
C GLU A 9 16.41 -9.28 -20.72
N ASN A 10 17.31 -9.99 -20.07
CA ASN A 10 17.30 -11.43 -20.09
C ASN A 10 16.37 -11.83 -18.95
N PRO A 11 15.13 -12.29 -19.23
CA PRO A 11 14.16 -12.58 -18.17
C PRO A 11 14.71 -13.61 -17.18
N LEU A 12 15.57 -14.52 -17.65
CA LEU A 12 16.23 -15.52 -16.80
C LEU A 12 17.10 -14.88 -15.72
N TYR A 13 17.74 -13.75 -16.01
CA TYR A 13 18.55 -13.03 -15.03
C TYR A 13 17.68 -12.49 -13.89
N ASP A 14 16.55 -11.86 -14.23
CA ASP A 14 15.62 -11.34 -13.23
C ASP A 14 15.01 -12.44 -12.38
N TYR A 15 14.68 -13.59 -12.99
CA TYR A 15 14.21 -14.75 -12.26
C TYR A 15 15.29 -15.37 -11.38
N LEU A 16 16.56 -15.37 -11.81
CA LEU A 16 17.66 -15.89 -11.01
C LEU A 16 17.91 -15.01 -9.79
N VAL A 17 17.96 -13.68 -9.97
CA VAL A 17 18.09 -12.73 -8.85
C VAL A 17 16.93 -12.88 -7.87
N LEU A 18 15.70 -13.00 -8.39
CA LEU A 18 14.51 -13.24 -7.58
C LEU A 18 14.62 -14.55 -6.79
N PHE A 19 14.96 -15.64 -7.47
CA PHE A 19 15.12 -16.97 -6.86
C PHE A 19 16.17 -16.96 -5.77
N THR A 20 17.35 -16.38 -6.04
CA THR A 20 18.42 -16.23 -5.05
C THR A 20 17.97 -15.37 -3.87
N THR A 21 17.25 -14.28 -4.11
CA THR A 21 16.74 -13.40 -3.04
C THR A 21 15.77 -14.16 -2.12
N ILE A 22 14.82 -14.90 -2.69
CA ILE A 22 13.88 -15.71 -1.92
C ILE A 22 14.61 -16.83 -1.19
N LEU A 23 15.52 -17.55 -1.87
CA LEU A 23 16.29 -18.65 -1.27
C LEU A 23 17.09 -18.17 -0.06
N ILE A 24 17.78 -17.03 -0.17
CA ILE A 24 18.50 -16.43 0.95
C ILE A 24 17.55 -16.08 2.10
N CYS A 25 16.44 -15.39 1.82
CA CYS A 25 15.46 -15.06 2.85
C CYS A 25 14.90 -16.31 3.56
N THR A 26 14.62 -17.38 2.81
CA THR A 26 14.15 -18.65 3.37
C THR A 26 15.22 -19.34 4.22
N LEU A 27 16.49 -19.28 3.84
CA LEU A 27 17.60 -19.85 4.62
C LEU A 27 17.81 -19.08 5.92
N ILE A 28 17.63 -17.75 5.93
CA ILE A 28 17.70 -16.94 7.15
C ILE A 28 16.56 -17.33 8.10
N GLY A 29 15.33 -17.46 7.57
CA GLY A 29 14.18 -17.96 8.34
C GLY A 29 14.41 -19.35 8.91
N TYR A 30 14.94 -20.27 8.10
CA TYR A 30 15.29 -21.62 8.53
C TYR A 30 16.38 -21.62 9.61
N ALA A 31 17.43 -20.81 9.45
CA ALA A 31 18.50 -20.69 10.43
C ALA A 31 17.97 -20.19 11.77
N GLN A 32 17.09 -19.18 11.79
CA GLN A 32 16.45 -18.72 13.02
C GLN A 32 15.68 -19.85 13.72
N TYR A 33 14.89 -20.61 12.96
CA TYR A 33 14.11 -21.75 13.48
C TYR A 33 15.01 -22.85 14.04
N HIS A 34 16.05 -23.24 13.28
CA HIS A 34 16.94 -24.36 13.62
C HIS A 34 17.86 -24.05 14.81
N PHE A 35 18.44 -22.86 14.88
CA PHE A 35 19.34 -22.47 15.97
C PHE A 35 18.60 -22.06 17.25
N HIS A 36 17.27 -22.22 17.30
CA HIS A 36 16.42 -21.84 18.42
C HIS A 36 16.79 -20.45 18.97
N ILE A 37 16.99 -19.47 18.08
CA ILE A 37 17.33 -18.09 18.47
C ILE A 37 16.13 -17.55 19.24
N LYS A 38 16.24 -17.66 20.57
CA LYS A 38 15.15 -17.52 21.52
C LYS A 38 14.91 -16.04 21.78
N ASN A 39 14.27 -15.37 20.84
CA ASN A 39 13.56 -14.11 21.04
C ASN A 39 12.34 -14.09 20.12
N THR A 40 11.21 -13.76 20.74
CA THR A 40 9.86 -14.27 20.48
C THR A 40 9.08 -13.65 19.33
N ASP A 41 9.68 -12.82 18.50
CA ASP A 41 9.02 -12.26 17.32
C ASP A 41 9.94 -12.45 16.11
N TYR A 42 9.42 -12.98 15.00
CA TYR A 42 10.14 -13.12 13.72
C TYR A 42 10.57 -11.76 13.10
N SER A 43 10.53 -10.68 13.87
CA SER A 43 10.85 -9.30 13.51
C SER A 43 12.31 -9.16 13.06
N LEU A 44 13.28 -9.57 13.88
CA LEU A 44 14.71 -9.51 13.52
C LEU A 44 14.99 -10.35 12.24
N THR A 45 14.33 -11.51 12.20
CA THR A 45 14.07 -12.35 11.02
C THR A 45 13.95 -11.57 9.72
N SER A 46 12.87 -10.81 9.75
CA SER A 46 12.32 -10.03 8.68
C SER A 46 13.16 -8.80 8.35
N LEU A 47 13.74 -8.14 9.37
CA LEU A 47 14.62 -6.98 9.17
C LEU A 47 15.87 -7.35 8.36
N ILE A 48 16.57 -8.42 8.78
CA ILE A 48 17.77 -8.89 8.10
C ILE A 48 17.44 -9.29 6.66
N SER A 49 16.34 -10.04 6.47
CA SER A 49 15.87 -10.44 5.15
C SER A 49 15.55 -9.22 4.27
N GLY A 50 14.90 -8.20 4.84
CA GLY A 50 14.57 -6.95 4.16
C GLY A 50 15.81 -6.16 3.72
N ILE A 51 16.82 -6.04 4.57
CA ILE A 51 18.08 -5.35 4.25
C ILE A 51 18.84 -6.08 3.14
N ILE A 52 18.96 -7.41 3.22
CA ILE A 52 19.65 -8.20 2.20
C ILE A 52 18.90 -8.10 0.86
N ALA A 53 17.58 -8.25 0.87
CA ALA A 53 16.76 -8.10 -0.33
C ALA A 53 16.85 -6.67 -0.91
N LEU A 54 16.98 -5.63 -0.06
CA LEU A 54 17.21 -4.26 -0.52
C LEU A 54 18.55 -4.14 -1.24
N GLY A 55 19.60 -4.74 -0.66
CA GLY A 55 20.93 -4.81 -1.28
C GLY A 55 20.89 -5.51 -2.63
N MET A 56 20.23 -6.66 -2.72
CA MET A 56 20.03 -7.40 -3.98
C MET A 56 19.28 -6.55 -5.00
N ALA A 57 18.21 -5.85 -4.59
CA ALA A 57 17.43 -4.99 -5.46
C ALA A 57 18.26 -3.86 -6.07
N TYR A 58 19.02 -3.12 -5.24
CA TYR A 58 19.81 -1.99 -5.71
C TYR A 58 21.06 -2.40 -6.49
N TYR A 59 21.69 -3.51 -6.12
CA TYR A 59 22.88 -4.02 -6.79
C TYR A 59 22.55 -4.62 -8.16
N PHE A 60 21.49 -5.43 -8.24
CA PHE A 60 21.10 -6.14 -9.48
C PHE A 60 20.01 -5.43 -10.28
N ASP A 61 19.55 -4.26 -9.83
CA ASP A 61 18.50 -3.47 -10.47
C ASP A 61 17.16 -4.20 -10.63
N ASN A 62 16.81 -5.04 -9.66
CA ASN A 62 15.68 -5.95 -9.75
C ASN A 62 14.48 -5.48 -8.91
N LYS A 63 13.36 -5.17 -9.58
CA LYS A 63 12.12 -4.71 -8.92
C LYS A 63 11.49 -5.78 -8.03
N SER A 64 11.59 -7.05 -8.40
CA SER A 64 10.99 -8.15 -7.63
C SER A 64 11.71 -8.35 -6.29
N ALA A 65 13.03 -8.23 -6.26
CA ALA A 65 13.81 -8.19 -5.02
C ALA A 65 13.43 -6.99 -4.14
N LEU A 66 13.13 -5.83 -4.74
CA LEU A 66 12.66 -4.66 -4.00
C LEU A 66 11.29 -4.91 -3.33
N VAL A 67 10.37 -5.56 -4.03
CA VAL A 67 9.06 -5.97 -3.47
C VAL A 67 9.25 -6.86 -2.23
N ILE A 68 10.17 -7.83 -2.30
CA ILE A 68 10.50 -8.70 -1.16
C ILE A 68 11.08 -7.87 -0.02
N SER A 69 11.99 -6.94 -0.31
CA SER A 69 12.58 -6.06 0.69
C SER A 69 11.53 -5.25 1.45
N ILE A 70 10.66 -4.53 0.73
CA ILE A 70 9.62 -3.70 1.34
C ILE A 70 8.65 -4.56 2.16
N THR A 71 8.29 -5.75 1.66
CA THR A 71 7.41 -6.68 2.38
C THR A 71 8.05 -7.17 3.67
N ALA A 72 9.33 -7.56 3.63
CA ALA A 72 10.07 -8.01 4.80
C ALA A 72 10.31 -6.87 5.81
N LEU A 73 10.58 -5.65 5.36
CA LEU A 73 10.67 -4.47 6.24
C LEU A 73 9.31 -4.12 6.87
N GLY A 74 8.22 -4.22 6.11
CA GLY A 74 6.88 -4.02 6.64
C GLY A 74 6.51 -5.06 7.70
N SER A 75 6.89 -6.32 7.46
CA SER A 75 6.73 -7.41 8.41
C SER A 75 7.51 -7.19 9.71
N PHE A 76 8.73 -6.65 9.63
CA PHE A 76 9.51 -6.25 10.82
C PHE A 76 8.79 -5.19 11.67
N ILE A 77 8.10 -4.24 11.04
CA ILE A 77 7.36 -3.17 11.70
C ILE A 77 6.07 -3.69 12.37
N GLY A 78 5.76 -4.98 12.22
CA GLY A 78 4.61 -5.64 12.84
C GLY A 78 3.38 -5.70 11.93
N LEU A 79 3.50 -5.33 10.65
CA LEU A 79 2.38 -5.36 9.71
C LEU A 79 1.91 -6.78 9.36
N THR A 80 2.78 -7.79 9.52
CA THR A 80 2.48 -9.19 9.14
C THR A 80 1.91 -10.02 10.30
N LEU A 81 2.21 -9.66 11.55
CA LEU A 81 1.94 -10.52 12.71
C LEU A 81 0.49 -10.50 13.21
N LYS A 82 -0.42 -9.79 12.54
CA LYS A 82 -1.78 -9.59 13.07
C LYS A 82 -2.92 -9.75 12.05
N ILE A 83 -2.65 -10.32 10.86
CA ILE A 83 -3.75 -10.66 9.92
C ILE A 83 -4.64 -11.78 10.50
N GLN A 84 -4.06 -12.74 11.24
CA GLN A 84 -4.83 -13.76 11.97
C GLN A 84 -5.74 -13.16 13.05
N THR A 85 -5.33 -12.06 13.67
CA THR A 85 -6.11 -11.35 14.70
C THR A 85 -6.98 -10.23 14.14
N LEU A 86 -7.06 -10.03 12.81
CA LEU A 86 -8.01 -9.09 12.20
C LEU A 86 -9.48 -9.43 12.54
N PHE A 87 -9.76 -10.71 12.80
CA PHE A 87 -11.07 -11.19 13.23
C PHE A 87 -11.27 -11.10 14.75
N GLU A 88 -10.22 -10.81 15.50
CA GLU A 88 -10.29 -10.49 16.92
C GLU A 88 -10.39 -8.95 17.03
N ASN A 89 -11.39 -8.46 17.77
CA ASN A 89 -11.73 -7.02 17.85
C ASN A 89 -10.59 -6.11 18.35
N ASP A 90 -9.44 -6.67 18.76
CA ASP A 90 -8.29 -5.96 19.30
C ASP A 90 -7.36 -5.34 18.23
N PHE A 91 -7.38 -5.83 16.97
CA PHE A 91 -6.59 -5.22 15.88
C PHE A 91 -6.98 -3.75 15.67
N LEU A 92 -8.28 -3.47 15.79
CA LEU A 92 -8.84 -2.15 15.58
C LEU A 92 -8.44 -1.14 16.66
N ASN A 93 -7.75 -1.49 17.74
CA ASN A 93 -7.36 -0.53 18.79
C ASN A 93 -5.85 -0.37 18.98
N ASP A 94 -5.02 -1.07 18.20
CA ASP A 94 -3.56 -0.96 18.33
C ASP A 94 -3.03 0.33 17.68
N SER A 95 -2.92 1.36 18.52
CA SER A 95 -2.40 2.68 18.12
C SER A 95 -0.93 2.62 17.69
N LEU A 96 -0.16 1.67 18.20
CA LEU A 96 1.25 1.52 17.85
C LEU A 96 1.40 0.99 16.43
N LEU A 97 0.58 0.01 16.03
CA LEU A 97 0.59 -0.54 14.67
C LEU A 97 0.16 0.49 13.62
N LEU A 98 -0.87 1.29 13.93
CA LEU A 98 -1.34 2.35 13.03
C LEU A 98 -0.28 3.44 12.81
N SER A 99 0.34 3.90 13.90
CA SER A 99 1.39 4.91 13.83
C SER A 99 2.66 4.38 13.14
N SER A 100 3.07 3.14 13.43
CA SER A 100 4.26 2.53 12.82
C SER A 100 4.07 2.33 11.31
N GLY A 101 2.89 1.88 10.89
CA GLY A 101 2.57 1.73 9.48
C GLY A 101 2.44 3.08 8.76
N LEU A 102 1.91 4.12 9.42
CA LEU A 102 1.82 5.46 8.83
C LEU A 102 3.20 6.07 8.63
N ILE A 103 4.09 5.91 9.61
CA ILE A 103 5.50 6.29 9.51
C ILE A 103 6.17 5.52 8.37
N PHE A 104 5.97 4.21 8.27
CA PHE A 104 6.56 3.39 7.20
C PHE A 104 6.06 3.81 5.82
N GLY A 105 4.75 3.98 5.64
CA GLY A 105 4.17 4.49 4.38
C GLY A 105 4.69 5.88 4.01
N GLY A 106 4.83 6.77 5.00
CA GLY A 106 5.46 8.07 4.82
C GLY A 106 6.93 7.97 4.42
N LEU A 107 7.70 7.06 5.02
CA LEU A 107 9.10 6.82 4.69
C LEU A 107 9.26 6.35 3.24
N LEU A 108 8.36 5.46 2.76
CA LEU A 108 8.36 5.04 1.35
C LEU A 108 8.10 6.23 0.41
N LEU A 109 7.19 7.15 0.75
CA LEU A 109 6.96 8.38 -0.03
C LEU A 109 8.17 9.32 -0.02
N ILE A 110 8.78 9.53 1.14
CA ILE A 110 9.97 10.38 1.28
C ILE A 110 11.13 9.80 0.47
N TRP A 111 11.34 8.48 0.56
CA TRP A 111 12.37 7.79 -0.19
C TRP A 111 12.14 7.85 -1.70
N GLU A 112 10.88 7.69 -2.14
CA GLU A 112 10.53 7.84 -3.55
C GLU A 112 10.81 9.25 -4.06
N TYR A 113 10.37 10.27 -3.33
CA TYR A 113 10.62 11.66 -3.70
C TYR A 113 12.12 11.99 -3.76
N TYR A 114 12.89 11.47 -2.79
CA TYR A 114 14.35 11.60 -2.78
C TYR A 114 15.00 10.89 -3.99
N SER A 115 14.53 9.68 -4.30
CA SER A 115 14.99 8.88 -5.43
C SER A 115 14.70 9.58 -6.77
N GLU A 116 13.51 10.15 -6.94
CA GLU A 116 13.12 10.91 -8.12
C GLU A 116 13.95 12.20 -8.26
N LYS A 117 14.07 12.99 -7.18
CA LYS A 117 14.82 14.25 -7.18
C LYS A 117 16.31 14.07 -7.54
N ASN A 118 16.91 12.98 -7.08
CA ASN A 118 18.34 12.71 -7.29
C ASN A 118 18.61 11.78 -8.49
N ASN A 119 17.59 11.44 -9.29
CA ASN A 119 17.70 10.48 -10.40
C ASN A 119 18.27 9.11 -9.99
N LEU A 120 18.06 8.69 -8.74
CA LEU A 120 18.55 7.42 -8.21
C LEU A 120 17.53 6.32 -8.48
N LYS A 121 17.77 5.45 -9.47
CA LYS A 121 16.93 4.27 -9.75
C LYS A 121 15.43 4.61 -9.85
N VAL A 122 15.09 5.67 -10.60
CA VAL A 122 13.72 6.22 -10.73
C VAL A 122 12.67 5.18 -11.15
N HIS A 123 13.07 4.11 -11.85
CA HIS A 123 12.13 3.03 -12.20
C HIS A 123 11.62 2.23 -10.98
N PHE A 124 12.22 2.38 -9.80
CA PHE A 124 11.72 1.85 -8.52
C PHE A 124 10.59 2.69 -7.93
N SER A 125 10.40 3.95 -8.36
CA SER A 125 9.32 4.82 -7.88
C SER A 125 7.94 4.15 -7.99
N THR A 126 7.71 3.36 -9.04
CA THR A 126 6.44 2.63 -9.20
C THR A 126 6.21 1.64 -8.07
N VAL A 127 7.25 0.95 -7.60
CA VAL A 127 7.16 -0.02 -6.50
C VAL A 127 6.90 0.72 -5.19
N PHE A 128 7.71 1.74 -4.87
CA PHE A 128 7.55 2.53 -3.65
C PHE A 128 6.17 3.18 -3.55
N LEU A 129 5.69 3.84 -4.61
CA LEU A 129 4.38 4.49 -4.64
C LEU A 129 3.23 3.49 -4.53
N THR A 130 3.34 2.31 -5.17
CA THR A 130 2.28 1.29 -5.07
C THR A 130 2.17 0.75 -3.64
N PHE A 131 3.29 0.46 -2.98
CA PHE A 131 3.27 0.04 -1.58
C PHE A 131 2.75 1.14 -0.66
N ALA A 132 3.23 2.37 -0.82
CA ALA A 132 2.78 3.51 -0.03
C ALA A 132 1.27 3.76 -0.21
N LEU A 133 0.75 3.64 -1.44
CA LEU A 133 -0.67 3.76 -1.77
C LEU A 133 -1.51 2.81 -0.92
N HIS A 134 -1.28 1.51 -1.07
CA HIS A 134 -2.08 0.50 -0.39
C HIS A 134 -1.93 0.58 1.14
N LEU A 135 -0.71 0.79 1.63
CA LEU A 135 -0.43 0.83 3.06
C LEU A 135 -1.10 2.04 3.73
N LEU A 136 -0.94 3.24 3.18
CA LEU A 136 -1.52 4.46 3.76
C LEU A 136 -3.04 4.45 3.69
N PHE A 137 -3.63 3.91 2.61
CA PHE A 137 -5.08 3.75 2.53
C PHE A 137 -5.61 2.74 3.55
N LEU A 138 -4.96 1.58 3.69
CA LEU A 138 -5.38 0.56 4.64
C LEU A 138 -5.34 1.09 6.08
N ILE A 139 -4.24 1.73 6.46
CA ILE A 139 -4.08 2.34 7.80
C ILE A 139 -5.06 3.49 7.99
N GLY A 140 -5.27 4.30 6.97
CA GLY A 140 -6.28 5.36 6.97
C GLY A 140 -7.67 4.81 7.28
N LEU A 141 -8.09 3.74 6.58
CA LEU A 141 -9.40 3.12 6.79
C LEU A 141 -9.52 2.48 8.18
N ILE A 142 -8.49 1.78 8.65
CA ILE A 142 -8.50 1.13 9.97
C ILE A 142 -8.55 2.18 11.08
N GLY A 143 -7.69 3.21 11.01
CA GLY A 143 -7.70 4.33 11.95
C GLY A 143 -9.00 5.13 11.91
N PHE A 144 -9.62 5.24 10.73
CA PHE A 144 -10.92 5.88 10.57
C PHE A 144 -12.06 5.08 11.22
N ALA A 145 -11.98 3.75 11.19
CA ALA A 145 -12.94 2.87 11.87
C ALA A 145 -12.88 2.98 13.40
N GLN A 146 -11.73 3.39 13.99
CA GLN A 146 -11.59 3.60 15.43
C GLN A 146 -12.55 4.68 15.97
N LYS A 147 -12.87 4.63 17.27
CA LYS A 147 -13.74 5.64 17.92
C LYS A 147 -12.98 6.92 18.29
N ASN A 148 -11.76 6.82 18.83
CA ASN A 148 -11.08 7.95 19.48
C ASN A 148 -10.43 8.93 18.48
N PHE A 149 -9.85 8.44 17.38
CA PHE A 149 -9.04 9.26 16.45
C PHE A 149 -9.61 9.39 15.04
N TRP A 150 -10.89 9.07 14.86
CA TRP A 150 -11.50 8.97 13.53
C TRP A 150 -11.39 10.26 12.70
N PHE A 151 -11.55 11.43 13.32
CA PHE A 151 -11.41 12.72 12.63
C PHE A 151 -10.01 12.91 12.03
N LEU A 152 -8.94 12.57 12.77
CA LEU A 152 -7.57 12.69 12.29
C LEU A 152 -7.33 11.78 11.07
N TYR A 153 -7.75 10.52 11.16
CA TYR A 153 -7.62 9.56 10.07
C TYR A 153 -8.51 9.89 8.86
N SER A 154 -9.62 10.61 9.06
CA SER A 154 -10.43 11.15 7.97
C SER A 154 -9.65 12.18 7.15
N PHE A 155 -8.98 13.13 7.81
CA PHE A 155 -8.12 14.11 7.13
C PHE A 155 -6.95 13.42 6.40
N ILE A 156 -6.35 12.41 7.03
CA ILE A 156 -5.28 11.61 6.41
C ILE A 156 -5.80 10.90 5.15
N LEU A 157 -6.97 10.26 5.21
CA LEU A 157 -7.59 9.59 4.05
C LEU A 157 -7.85 10.56 2.90
N VAL A 158 -8.41 11.74 3.18
CA VAL A 158 -8.64 12.76 2.15
C VAL A 158 -7.31 13.24 1.56
N PHE A 159 -6.31 13.50 2.40
CA PHE A 159 -4.98 13.92 1.95
C PHE A 159 -4.33 12.86 1.05
N VAL A 160 -4.31 11.60 1.48
CA VAL A 160 -3.77 10.45 0.73
C VAL A 160 -4.53 10.27 -0.59
N ALA A 161 -5.85 10.37 -0.58
CA ALA A 161 -6.67 10.27 -1.79
C ALA A 161 -6.38 11.40 -2.78
N CYS A 162 -6.29 12.65 -2.32
CA CYS A 162 -5.94 13.77 -3.18
C CYS A 162 -4.51 13.65 -3.73
N PHE A 163 -3.56 13.20 -2.90
CA PHE A 163 -2.16 12.99 -3.31
C PHE A 163 -2.06 11.94 -4.41
N PHE A 164 -2.60 10.75 -4.19
CA PHE A 164 -2.52 9.65 -5.17
C PHE A 164 -3.41 9.87 -6.39
N TYR A 165 -4.50 10.63 -6.28
CA TYR A 165 -5.25 11.09 -7.46
C TYR A 165 -4.34 11.92 -8.38
N LYS A 166 -3.62 12.91 -7.83
CA LYS A 166 -2.68 13.74 -8.60
C LYS A 166 -1.53 12.90 -9.18
N LYS A 167 -0.89 12.05 -8.36
CA LYS A 167 0.18 11.16 -8.82
C LYS A 167 -0.31 10.18 -9.90
N SER A 168 -1.52 9.64 -9.81
CA SER A 168 -2.07 8.75 -10.85
C SER A 168 -2.20 9.43 -12.22
N LEU A 169 -2.54 10.72 -12.25
CA LEU A 169 -2.59 11.51 -13.47
C LEU A 169 -1.17 11.80 -13.99
N GLN A 170 -0.23 12.17 -13.12
CA GLN A 170 1.15 12.46 -13.49
C GLN A 170 1.85 11.25 -14.13
N TYR A 171 1.69 10.05 -13.56
CA TYR A 171 2.30 8.82 -14.07
C TYR A 171 1.43 8.11 -15.12
N ALA A 172 0.23 8.64 -15.42
CA ALA A 172 -0.77 8.03 -16.30
C ALA A 172 -1.07 6.55 -15.95
N THR A 173 -1.05 6.21 -14.66
CA THR A 173 -1.23 4.85 -14.15
C THR A 173 -2.68 4.60 -13.75
N ILE A 174 -3.41 3.86 -14.61
CA ILE A 174 -4.82 3.51 -14.40
C ILE A 174 -5.02 2.73 -13.09
N SER A 175 -4.09 1.83 -12.74
CA SER A 175 -4.17 1.01 -11.52
C SER A 175 -4.25 1.87 -10.25
N TRP A 176 -3.35 2.86 -10.12
CA TRP A 176 -3.33 3.75 -8.96
C TRP A 176 -4.59 4.58 -8.86
N TYR A 177 -5.11 5.05 -10.00
CA TYR A 177 -6.39 5.76 -10.03
C TYR A 177 -7.55 4.89 -9.54
N ILE A 178 -7.63 3.65 -10.04
CA ILE A 178 -8.66 2.67 -9.65
C ILE A 178 -8.61 2.42 -8.15
N PHE A 179 -7.43 2.12 -7.59
CA PHE A 179 -7.30 1.87 -6.15
C PHE A 179 -7.59 3.10 -5.31
N THR A 180 -7.18 4.29 -5.74
CA THR A 180 -7.49 5.55 -5.05
C THR A 180 -9.00 5.78 -4.98
N LEU A 181 -9.72 5.57 -6.09
CA LEU A 181 -11.18 5.66 -6.10
C LEU A 181 -11.83 4.58 -5.25
N PHE A 182 -11.33 3.34 -5.32
CA PHE A 182 -11.88 2.22 -4.58
C PHE A 182 -11.76 2.42 -3.06
N TYR A 183 -10.57 2.75 -2.56
CA TYR A 183 -10.38 3.04 -1.14
C TYR A 183 -11.10 4.33 -0.71
N GLY A 184 -11.14 5.35 -1.57
CA GLY A 184 -11.89 6.57 -1.31
C GLY A 184 -13.40 6.32 -1.19
N TYR A 185 -13.95 5.43 -2.02
CA TYR A 185 -15.35 5.00 -1.94
C TYR A 185 -15.66 4.29 -0.62
N ILE A 186 -14.81 3.33 -0.21
CA ILE A 186 -14.95 2.66 1.10
C ILE A 186 -14.90 3.68 2.25
N GLY A 187 -13.94 4.62 2.21
CA GLY A 187 -13.83 5.67 3.23
C GLY A 187 -15.06 6.58 3.27
N PHE A 188 -15.62 6.91 2.10
CA PHE A 188 -16.85 7.70 1.98
C PHE A 188 -18.06 6.97 2.56
N ASP A 189 -18.20 5.67 2.28
CA ASP A 189 -19.29 4.85 2.85
C ASP A 189 -19.21 4.84 4.38
N ILE A 190 -18.03 4.61 4.95
CA ILE A 190 -17.85 4.60 6.42
C ILE A 190 -18.17 5.99 7.01
N LEU A 191 -17.77 7.09 6.35
CA LEU A 191 -18.10 8.46 6.77
C LEU A 191 -19.61 8.68 6.78
N PHE A 192 -20.27 8.27 5.70
CA PHE A 192 -21.69 8.45 5.50
C PHE A 192 -22.52 7.73 6.58
N PHE A 193 -22.24 6.45 6.84
CA PHE A 193 -22.91 5.71 7.91
C PHE A 193 -22.62 6.26 9.31
N ARG A 194 -21.40 6.75 9.55
CA ARG A 194 -21.04 7.32 10.86
C ARG A 194 -21.77 8.64 11.13
N ILE A 195 -21.97 9.48 10.12
CA ILE A 195 -22.76 10.70 10.24
C ILE A 195 -24.21 10.36 10.57
N ILE A 196 -24.80 9.38 9.89
CA ILE A 196 -26.17 8.93 10.14
C ILE A 196 -26.35 8.46 11.59
N TYR A 197 -25.40 7.64 12.08
CA TYR A 197 -25.39 7.17 13.47
C TYR A 197 -25.23 8.31 14.48
N TYR A 198 -24.42 9.33 14.18
CA TYR A 198 -24.22 10.47 15.08
C TYR A 198 -25.48 11.33 15.26
N PHE A 199 -26.35 11.40 14.25
CA PHE A 199 -27.60 12.17 14.30
C PHE A 199 -28.82 11.33 14.75
N ASP A 200 -28.63 10.09 15.22
CA ASP A 200 -29.70 9.16 15.63
C ASP A 200 -30.82 9.01 14.58
N LEU A 201 -30.46 9.00 13.29
CA LEU A 201 -31.41 8.93 12.18
C LEU A 201 -31.81 7.48 11.84
N ASP A 202 -32.09 6.66 12.85
CA ASP A 202 -32.37 5.22 12.71
C ASP A 202 -33.62 4.92 11.87
N GLN A 203 -34.58 5.83 11.80
CA GLN A 203 -35.73 5.66 10.89
C GLN A 203 -35.32 5.82 9.41
N ILE A 204 -34.29 6.61 9.14
CA ILE A 204 -33.76 6.84 7.79
C ILE A 204 -32.90 5.65 7.34
N THR A 205 -32.21 4.97 8.25
CA THR A 205 -31.36 3.80 7.91
C THR A 205 -32.19 2.66 7.30
N THR A 206 -33.40 2.42 7.79
CA THR A 206 -34.31 1.38 7.25
C THR A 206 -34.72 1.70 5.82
N PHE A 207 -35.08 2.95 5.54
CA PHE A 207 -35.39 3.42 4.18
C PHE A 207 -34.17 3.32 3.27
N LEU A 208 -33.00 3.76 3.75
CA LEU A 208 -31.74 3.73 2.99
C LEU A 208 -31.31 2.31 2.63
N THR A 209 -31.59 1.34 3.51
CA THR A 209 -31.30 -0.09 3.28
C THR A 209 -32.10 -0.64 2.09
N LEU A 210 -33.33 -0.14 1.86
CA LEU A 210 -34.13 -0.51 0.69
C LEU A 210 -33.53 0.05 -0.62
N PHE A 211 -32.88 1.21 -0.56
CA PHE A 211 -32.24 1.85 -1.73
C PHE A 211 -30.80 1.39 -1.98
N THR A 212 -30.21 0.58 -1.09
CA THR A 212 -28.83 0.06 -1.24
C THR A 212 -28.55 -0.57 -2.61
N PRO A 213 -29.44 -1.39 -3.21
CA PRO A 213 -29.21 -1.95 -4.54
C PRO A 213 -29.04 -0.87 -5.62
N PHE A 214 -29.87 0.19 -5.56
CA PHE A 214 -29.78 1.32 -6.49
C PHE A 214 -28.53 2.16 -6.24
N TYR A 215 -28.13 2.33 -4.98
CA TYR A 215 -26.88 3.00 -4.62
C TYR A 215 -25.66 2.28 -5.20
N VAL A 216 -25.59 0.95 -5.04
CA VAL A 216 -24.50 0.12 -5.58
C VAL A 216 -24.47 0.15 -7.10
N LEU A 217 -25.63 0.07 -7.77
CA LEU A 217 -25.69 0.21 -9.23
C LEU A 217 -25.20 1.59 -9.69
N GLY A 218 -25.63 2.65 -8.99
CA GLY A 218 -25.20 4.01 -9.25
C GLY A 218 -23.69 4.19 -9.08
N SER A 219 -23.10 3.62 -8.02
CA SER A 219 -21.67 3.70 -7.75
C SER A 219 -20.85 2.96 -8.80
N ILE A 220 -21.29 1.80 -9.28
CA ILE A 220 -20.63 1.08 -10.38
C ILE A 220 -20.66 1.90 -11.68
N LEU A 221 -21.82 2.46 -12.05
CA LEU A 221 -21.94 3.29 -13.25
C LEU A 221 -21.07 4.55 -13.16
N PHE A 222 -21.06 5.20 -12.00
CA PHE A 222 -20.22 6.34 -11.72
C PHE A 222 -18.73 5.98 -11.81
N PHE A 223 -18.33 4.85 -11.23
CA PHE A 223 -16.97 4.34 -11.28
C PHE A 223 -16.50 4.09 -12.72
N ILE A 224 -17.33 3.44 -13.54
CA ILE A 224 -17.04 3.22 -14.98
C ILE A 224 -16.89 4.57 -15.72
N LYS A 225 -17.78 5.53 -15.46
CA LYS A 225 -17.72 6.88 -16.04
C LYS A 225 -16.41 7.58 -15.65
N GLN A 226 -16.01 7.49 -14.39
CA GLN A 226 -14.77 8.08 -13.88
C GLN A 226 -13.52 7.47 -14.52
N ILE A 227 -13.47 6.15 -14.73
CA ILE A 227 -12.36 5.49 -15.44
C ILE A 227 -12.27 5.96 -16.89
N ARG A 228 -13.41 6.06 -17.58
CA ARG A 228 -13.44 6.57 -18.98
C ARG A 228 -12.92 8.00 -19.05
N ASN A 229 -13.34 8.86 -18.11
CA ASN A 229 -12.87 10.24 -18.02
C ASN A 229 -11.36 10.33 -17.71
N PHE A 230 -10.86 9.46 -16.82
CA PHE A 230 -9.44 9.37 -16.52
C PHE A 230 -8.63 9.01 -17.76
N LYS A 231 -9.04 7.97 -18.51
CA LYS A 231 -8.37 7.59 -19.76
C LYS A 231 -8.32 8.77 -20.73
N LYS A 232 -9.43 9.49 -20.92
CA LYS A 232 -9.45 10.69 -21.77
C LYS A 232 -8.43 11.74 -21.31
N LYS A 233 -8.38 12.07 -20.02
CA LYS A 233 -7.45 13.07 -19.48
C LYS A 233 -5.99 12.63 -19.56
N ALA A 234 -5.70 11.38 -19.17
CA ALA A 234 -4.34 10.84 -19.13
C ALA A 234 -3.72 10.67 -20.53
N TYR A 235 -4.53 10.32 -21.54
CA TYR A 235 -4.06 10.12 -22.92
C TYR A 235 -4.24 11.33 -23.83
N ALA A 236 -5.01 12.36 -23.45
CA ALA A 236 -5.07 13.63 -24.20
C ALA A 236 -3.90 14.59 -23.87
N SER A 237 -3.12 14.28 -22.83
CA SER A 237 -1.95 15.06 -22.37
C SER A 237 -0.61 14.53 -22.93
N LYS A 238 -0.63 13.55 -23.82
CA LYS A 238 0.53 13.01 -24.55
C LYS A 238 0.36 13.30 -26.03
#